data_AF-A0A3D5V065-F1
#
_entry.id   AF-A0A3D5V065-F1
#
_cell.length_a   1.000
_cell.length_b   1.000
_cell.length_c   1.000
_cell.angle_alpha   90.00
_cell.angle_beta   90.00
_cell.angle_gamma   90.00
#
_symmetry.space_group_name_H-M   'P 1'
#
loop_
_entity.id
_entity.type
_entity.pdbx_description
1 polymer ?
#
loop_
_entity_poly.entity_id
_entity_poly.type
_entity_poly.pdbx_seq_one_letter_code
_entity_poly.pdbx_strand_id
1 'polypeptide(L)'
;AEIQRVGTMELGSLQRYLRWLEVIGNISPLLGLLGTVIGMINAFQSLEAAGTQVDPALLSGGIWVALLTTAVGLIVALPAITALNLFEGKADQV
;
A
#
# COMPACT_ATOMS: atom_id res chain seq x y z
N ALA A 1 -16.34 9.98 -37.17
CA ALA A 1 -15.07 10.63 -36.80
C ALA A 1 -15.21 11.44 -35.52
N GLU A 2 -16.11 12.43 -35.45
CA GLU A 2 -16.33 13.29 -34.25
C GLU A 2 -16.66 12.47 -32.98
N ILE A 3 -17.60 11.52 -33.08
CA ILE A 3 -18.05 10.69 -31.94
C ILE A 3 -16.90 9.84 -31.36
N GLN A 4 -16.07 9.22 -32.21
CA GLN A 4 -14.89 8.47 -31.77
C GLN A 4 -13.83 9.38 -31.12
N ARG A 5 -13.67 10.61 -31.62
CA ARG A 5 -12.73 11.58 -31.07
C ARG A 5 -13.17 12.05 -29.68
N VAL A 6 -14.46 12.31 -29.49
CA VAL A 6 -15.02 12.67 -28.18
C VAL A 6 -14.95 11.49 -27.22
N GLY A 7 -15.30 10.27 -27.67
CA GLY A 7 -15.21 9.06 -26.86
C GLY A 7 -13.80 8.77 -26.33
N THR A 8 -12.78 8.92 -27.17
CA THR A 8 -11.38 8.72 -26.75
C THR A 8 -10.87 9.80 -25.78
N MET A 9 -11.33 11.04 -25.90
CA MET A 9 -11.00 12.09 -24.93
C MET A 9 -11.61 11.81 -23.54
N GLU A 10 -12.87 11.38 -23.50
CA GLU A 10 -13.55 11.03 -22.24
C GLU A 10 -12.91 9.81 -21.57
N LEU A 11 -12.63 8.75 -22.32
CA LEU A 11 -11.91 7.56 -21.83
C LEU A 11 -10.51 7.91 -21.32
N GLY A 12 -9.79 8.78 -22.02
CA GLY A 12 -8.47 9.25 -21.59
C GLY A 12 -8.51 10.00 -20.25
N SER A 13 -9.57 10.75 -19.97
CA SER A 13 -9.76 11.41 -18.68
C SER A 13 -9.99 10.39 -17.56
N LEU A 14 -10.73 9.32 -17.83
CA LEU A 14 -11.03 8.26 -16.86
C LEU A 14 -9.80 7.41 -16.55
N GLN A 15 -9.01 7.07 -17.57
CA GLN A 15 -7.74 6.34 -17.44
C GLN A 15 -6.76 7.03 -16.49
N ARG A 16 -6.76 8.37 -16.43
CA ARG A 16 -5.90 9.11 -15.49
C ARG A 16 -6.20 8.74 -14.03
N TYR A 17 -7.47 8.58 -13.66
CA TYR A 17 -7.86 8.22 -12.29
C TYR A 17 -7.56 6.75 -11.99
N LEU A 18 -7.76 5.85 -12.97
CA LEU A 18 -7.43 4.43 -12.86
C LEU A 18 -5.93 4.22 -12.61
N ARG A 19 -5.08 4.94 -13.34
CA ARG A 19 -3.63 4.91 -13.14
C ARG A 19 -3.21 5.28 -11.72
N TRP A 20 -3.92 6.21 -11.06
CA TRP A 20 -3.62 6.53 -9.65
C TRP A 20 -4.02 5.40 -8.69
N LEU A 21 -5.16 4.74 -8.93
CA LEU A 21 -5.56 3.57 -8.14
C LEU A 21 -4.55 2.43 -8.28
N GLU A 22 -4.05 2.19 -9.49
CA GLU A 22 -3.00 1.21 -9.77
C GLU A 22 -1.72 1.51 -8.98
N VAL A 23 -1.26 2.77 -9.05
CA VAL A 23 -0.07 3.22 -8.32
C VAL A 23 -0.26 3.05 -6.81
N ILE A 24 -1.40 3.45 -6.25
CA ILE A 24 -1.70 3.31 -4.82
C ILE A 24 -1.76 1.83 -4.43
N GLY A 25 -2.43 1.00 -5.22
CA GLY A 25 -2.55 -0.44 -5.00
C GLY A 25 -1.18 -1.13 -4.95
N ASN A 26 -0.26 -0.75 -5.82
CA ASN A 26 1.08 -1.33 -5.90
C ASN A 26 2.05 -0.78 -4.83
N ILE A 27 1.98 0.51 -4.50
CA ILE A 27 2.92 1.14 -3.56
C ILE A 27 2.52 0.89 -2.10
N SER A 28 1.23 0.81 -1.78
CA SER A 28 0.76 0.68 -0.38
C SER A 28 1.32 -0.54 0.37
N PRO A 29 1.38 -1.76 -0.22
CA PRO A 29 1.98 -2.91 0.43
C PRO A 29 3.49 -2.74 0.66
N LEU A 30 4.19 -2.12 -0.30
CA LEU A 30 5.63 -1.85 -0.20
C LEU A 30 5.93 -0.85 0.92
N LEU A 31 5.06 0.15 1.13
CA LEU A 31 5.14 1.06 2.27
C LEU A 31 4.89 0.34 3.60
N GLY A 32 3.93 -0.59 3.65
CA GLY A 32 3.69 -1.42 4.83
C GLY A 32 4.89 -2.29 5.20
N LEU A 33 5.52 -2.89 4.19
CA LEU A 33 6.78 -3.64 4.33
C LEU A 33 7.94 -2.74 4.75
N LEU A 34 8.05 -1.53 4.22
CA LEU A 34 9.05 -0.56 4.69
C LEU A 34 8.87 -0.28 6.20
N GLY A 35 7.61 -0.15 6.65
CA GLY A 35 7.29 -0.01 8.06
C GLY A 35 7.75 -1.17 8.92
N THR A 36 7.73 -2.41 8.42
CA THR A 36 8.24 -3.57 9.18
C THR A 36 9.74 -3.47 9.39
N VAL A 37 10.46 -3.09 8.34
CA VAL A 37 11.91 -2.92 8.39
C VAL A 37 12.28 -1.85 9.41
N ILE A 38 11.61 -0.70 9.38
CA ILE A 38 11.83 0.39 10.34
C ILE A 38 11.48 -0.06 11.77
N GLY A 39 10.36 -0.75 11.96
CA GLY A 39 9.93 -1.27 13.27
C GLY A 39 10.95 -2.23 13.86
N MET A 40 11.49 -3.15 13.05
CA MET A 40 12.53 -4.08 13.48
C MET A 40 13.86 -3.39 13.79
N ILE A 41 14.26 -2.39 12.99
CA ILE A 41 15.46 -1.58 13.28
C ILE A 41 15.35 -0.92 14.67
N ASN A 42 14.22 -0.30 14.97
CA ASN A 42 13.98 0.35 16.27
C ASN A 42 13.94 -0.67 17.42
N ALA A 43 13.38 -1.86 17.18
CA ALA A 43 13.33 -2.94 18.16
C ALA A 43 14.75 -3.40 18.54
N PHE A 44 15.61 -3.61 17.54
CA PHE A 44 16.99 -4.01 17.75
C PHE A 44 17.83 -2.91 18.40
N GLN A 45 17.61 -1.63 18.03
CA GLN A 45 18.28 -0.51 18.67
C GLN A 45 17.92 -0.41 20.17
N SER A 46 16.64 -0.65 20.51
CA SER A 46 16.18 -0.65 21.91
C SER A 46 16.76 -1.82 22.70
N LEU A 47 16.91 -2.99 22.07
CA LEU A 47 17.58 -4.15 22.66
C LEU A 47 19.06 -3.89 22.92
N GLU A 48 19.78 -3.29 21.98
CA GLU A 48 21.19 -2.93 22.12
C GLU A 48 21.38 -1.94 23.29
N ALA A 49 20.52 -0.93 23.38
CA ALA A 49 20.54 0.06 24.46
C ALA A 49 20.25 -0.53 25.85
N ALA A 50 19.47 -1.62 25.94
CA ALA A 50 19.16 -2.31 27.20
C ALA A 50 20.36 -3.12 27.77
N GLY A 51 21.41 -3.34 26.98
CA GLY A 51 22.64 -4.00 27.43
C GLY A 51 22.42 -5.46 27.87
N THR A 52 22.84 -5.80 29.10
CA THR A 52 22.79 -7.17 29.63
C THR A 52 21.42 -7.58 30.17
N GLN A 53 20.52 -6.64 30.44
CA GLN A 53 19.19 -6.93 30.97
C GLN A 53 18.16 -6.84 29.85
N VAL A 54 18.22 -7.83 28.96
CA VAL A 54 17.31 -7.94 27.81
C VAL A 54 15.93 -8.39 28.31
N ASP A 55 14.98 -7.46 28.32
CA ASP A 55 13.57 -7.78 28.53
C ASP A 55 12.91 -8.12 27.17
N PRO A 56 12.42 -9.36 26.96
CA PRO A 56 11.71 -9.75 25.74
C PRO A 56 10.50 -8.86 25.41
N ALA A 57 9.93 -8.18 26.41
CA ALA A 57 8.84 -7.24 26.22
C ALA A 57 9.22 -6.03 25.34
N LEU A 58 10.49 -5.64 25.32
CA LEU A 58 10.98 -4.55 24.46
C LEU A 58 10.96 -4.95 22.98
N LEU A 59 11.31 -6.20 22.69
CA LEU A 59 11.30 -6.74 21.33
C LEU A 59 9.87 -6.94 20.81
N SER A 60 8.96 -7.43 21.66
CA SER A 60 7.57 -7.71 21.27
C SER A 60 6.83 -6.44 20.83
N GLY A 61 7.11 -5.29 21.44
CA GLY A 61 6.56 -4.00 21.03
C GLY A 61 6.96 -3.60 19.61
N GLY A 62 8.23 -3.78 19.23
CA GLY A 62 8.71 -3.48 17.89
C GLY A 62 8.13 -4.41 16.81
N ILE A 63 7.98 -5.70 17.13
CA ILE A 63 7.34 -6.68 16.26
C ILE A 63 5.86 -6.34 16.04
N TRP A 64 5.15 -5.94 17.10
CA TRP A 64 3.76 -5.51 17.00
C TRP A 64 3.59 -4.34 16.03
N VAL A 65 4.42 -3.31 16.17
CA VAL A 65 4.40 -2.15 15.26
C VAL A 65 4.68 -2.58 13.82
N ALA A 66 5.68 -3.44 13.59
CA ALA A 66 6.00 -3.96 12.27
C ALA A 66 4.81 -4.70 11.61
N LEU A 67 4.13 -5.56 12.36
CA LEU A 67 2.96 -6.28 11.86
C LEU A 67 1.79 -5.33 11.56
N LEU A 68 1.58 -4.32 12.41
CA LEU A 68 0.52 -3.34 12.22
C LEU A 68 0.74 -2.51 10.95
N THR A 69 1.96 -2.05 10.65
CA THR A 69 2.22 -1.27 9.43
C THR A 69 1.96 -2.09 8.16
N THR A 70 2.26 -3.39 8.19
CA THR A 70 1.93 -4.31 7.08
C THR A 70 0.43 -4.42 6.88
N ALA A 71 -0.32 -4.64 7.97
CA ALA A 71 -1.77 -4.74 7.91
C ALA A 71 -2.40 -3.46 7.33
N VAL A 72 -1.92 -2.29 7.74
CA VAL A 72 -2.38 -0.99 7.21
C VAL A 72 -2.09 -0.89 5.70
N GLY A 73 -0.89 -1.26 5.24
CA GLY A 73 -0.54 -1.24 3.82
C GLY A 73 -1.48 -2.13 2.97
N LEU A 74 -1.85 -3.30 3.50
CA LEU A 74 -2.79 -4.22 2.84
C LEU A 74 -4.24 -3.71 2.87
N ILE A 75 -4.68 -3.11 3.98
CA ILE A 75 -6.02 -2.51 4.11
C ILE A 75 -6.23 -1.41 3.07
N VAL A 76 -5.19 -0.68 2.69
CA VAL A 76 -5.27 0.34 1.63
C VAL A 76 -5.16 -0.27 0.24
N ALA A 77 -4.28 -1.26 0.04
CA ALA A 77 -4.04 -1.87 -1.26
C ALA A 77 -5.25 -2.67 -1.80
N LEU A 78 -5.89 -3.47 -0.94
CA LEU A 78 -6.97 -4.36 -1.36
C LEU A 78 -8.17 -3.60 -1.96
N PRO A 79 -8.72 -2.55 -1.32
CA PRO A 79 -9.79 -1.76 -1.91
C PRO A 79 -9.35 -1.02 -3.18
N ALA A 80 -8.12 -0.49 -3.23
CA ALA A 80 -7.62 0.25 -4.39
C ALA A 80 -7.54 -0.63 -5.64
N ILE A 81 -6.95 -1.83 -5.51
CA ILE A 81 -6.85 -2.80 -6.60
C ILE A 81 -8.24 -3.33 -6.99
N THR A 82 -9.12 -3.58 -6.02
CA THR A 82 -10.49 -4.03 -6.32
C THR A 82 -11.26 -2.99 -7.13
N ALA A 83 -11.17 -1.72 -6.73
CA ALA A 83 -11.80 -0.62 -7.44
C ALA A 83 -11.22 -0.45 -8.86
N LEU A 84 -9.90 -0.56 -9.01
CA LEU A 84 -9.24 -0.51 -10.32
C LEU A 84 -9.83 -1.55 -11.28
N ASN A 85 -9.83 -2.82 -10.87
CA ASN A 85 -10.32 -3.92 -11.70
C ASN A 85 -11.81 -3.76 -12.06
N LEU A 86 -12.63 -3.27 -11.11
CA LEU A 86 -14.06 -3.02 -11.37
C LEU A 86 -14.30 -1.89 -12.37
N PHE A 87 -13.48 -0.84 -12.35
CA PHE A 87 -13.63 0.29 -13.27
C PHE A 87 -13.00 0.02 -14.63
N GLU A 88 -11.87 -0.68 -14.70
CA GLU A 88 -11.28 -1.13 -15.98
C GLU A 88 -12.23 -2.08 -16.71
N GLY A 89 -12.79 -3.08 -16.00
CA GLY A 89 -13.76 -4.00 -16.60
C GLY A 89 -15.05 -3.31 -17.10
N LYS A 90 -15.42 -2.16 -16.53
CA LYS A 90 -16.52 -1.33 -17.04
C LYS A 90 -16.11 -0.46 -18.21
N ALA A 91 -14.88 0.07 -18.21
CA ALA A 91 -14.37 0.90 -19.28
C ALA A 91 -14.15 0.11 -20.58
N ASP A 92 -13.72 -1.15 -20.48
CA ASP A 92 -13.52 -2.05 -21.63
C ASP A 92 -14.84 -2.52 -22.29
N GLN A 93 -15.97 -2.40 -21.59
CA GLN A 93 -17.29 -2.79 -22.10
C GLN A 93 -17.97 -1.70 -22.95
N VAL A 94 -17.39 -0.49 -23.04
CA VAL A 94 -17.98 0.70 -23.70
C VAL A 94 -17.20 1.05 -24.97
#